data_AF-G0P813-F1
#
_entry.id   AF-G0P813-F1
#
_cell.length_a   1.000
_cell.length_b   1.000
_cell.length_c   1.000
_cell.angle_alpha   90.00
_cell.angle_beta   90.00
_cell.angle_gamma   90.00
#
_symmetry.space_group_name_H-M   'P 1'
#
loop_
_entity.id
_entity.type
_entity.pdbx_description
1 polymer ?
#
loop_
_entity_poly.entity_id
_entity_poly.type
_entity_poly.pdbx_seq_one_letter_code
_entity_poly.pdbx_strand_id
1 'polypeptide(L)'
;MFRTSLVLLLVASTVYTFVAPPSKASLACLTCIATVKGLEPKVLAEGDSVAEHEVKALCLKEAPTPAAEQSCEEYGDEEIGVIIDLIKKDVPPKTICQQLKKC
;
A
#
# COMPACT_ATOMS: atom_id res chain seq x y z
N MET A 1 -8.45 48.39 -21.55
CA MET A 1 -8.21 47.79 -20.22
C MET A 1 -9.28 46.75 -19.78
N PHE A 2 -10.08 46.16 -20.68
CA PHE A 2 -11.09 45.13 -20.31
C PHE A 2 -10.75 43.70 -20.75
N ARG A 3 -9.76 43.51 -21.63
CA ARG A 3 -9.38 42.18 -22.15
C ARG A 3 -8.46 41.39 -21.21
N THR A 4 -7.70 42.07 -20.36
CA THR A 4 -6.79 41.45 -19.39
C THR A 4 -7.52 40.93 -18.15
N SER A 5 -8.64 41.54 -17.76
CA SER A 5 -9.43 41.11 -16.61
C SER A 5 -10.24 39.84 -16.87
N LEU A 6 -10.62 39.55 -18.12
CA LEU A 6 -11.39 38.35 -18.44
C LEU A 6 -10.55 37.07 -18.41
N VAL A 7 -9.24 37.18 -18.67
CA VAL A 7 -8.31 36.04 -18.70
C VAL A 7 -7.98 35.55 -17.29
N LEU A 8 -8.02 36.43 -16.29
CA LEU A 8 -7.71 36.10 -14.89
C LEU A 8 -8.77 35.23 -14.19
N LEU A 9 -9.99 35.17 -14.72
CA LEU A 9 -11.09 34.38 -14.13
C LEU A 9 -11.09 32.92 -14.56
N LEU A 10 -10.45 32.56 -15.67
CA LEU A 10 -10.39 31.18 -16.17
C LEU A 10 -9.26 30.34 -15.53
N VAL A 11 -8.23 30.98 -14.97
CA VAL A 11 -7.08 30.26 -14.37
C VAL A 11 -7.38 29.77 -12.94
N ALA A 12 -8.50 30.20 -12.34
CA ALA A 12 -8.90 29.75 -11.00
C ALA A 12 -9.46 28.31 -10.96
N SER A 13 -9.72 27.68 -12.11
CA SER A 13 -10.39 26.36 -12.17
C SER A 13 -9.47 25.14 -12.23
N THR A 14 -8.14 25.29 -12.33
CA THR A 14 -7.26 24.13 -12.60
C THR A 14 -6.35 23.69 -11.46
N VAL A 15 -6.44 24.30 -10.26
CA VAL A 15 -5.57 23.92 -9.11
C VAL A 15 -6.34 23.34 -7.92
N TYR A 16 -7.59 22.95 -8.13
CA TYR A 16 -8.26 22.01 -7.23
C TYR A 16 -8.16 20.61 -7.82
N THR A 17 -6.94 20.07 -7.87
CA THR A 17 -6.79 18.64 -7.63
C THR A 17 -7.32 18.41 -6.23
N PHE A 18 -8.63 18.14 -6.13
CA PHE A 18 -9.24 17.49 -4.98
C PHE A 18 -8.49 16.17 -4.82
N VAL A 19 -7.40 16.18 -4.05
CA VAL A 19 -6.83 14.96 -3.49
C VAL A 19 -7.85 14.53 -2.45
N ALA A 20 -8.91 13.85 -2.91
CA ALA A 20 -9.79 13.14 -2.02
C ALA A 20 -8.90 12.20 -1.19
N PRO A 21 -9.02 12.21 0.16
CA PRO A 21 -8.24 11.30 0.97
C PRO A 21 -8.46 9.88 0.44
N PRO A 22 -7.39 9.08 0.28
CA PRO A 22 -7.52 7.72 -0.19
C PRO A 22 -8.55 7.01 0.68
N SER A 23 -9.52 6.34 0.04
CA SER A 23 -10.50 5.54 0.77
C SER A 23 -9.75 4.53 1.65
N LYS A 24 -10.32 4.10 2.78
CA LYS A 24 -9.70 3.08 3.65
C LYS A 24 -9.26 1.84 2.87
N ALA A 25 -10.06 1.42 1.88
CA ALA A 25 -9.72 0.32 0.97
C ALA A 25 -8.52 0.64 0.07
N SER A 26 -8.42 1.87 -0.46
CA SER A 26 -7.26 2.30 -1.26
C SER A 26 -5.98 2.36 -0.43
N LEU A 27 -6.06 2.79 0.83
CA LEU A 27 -4.91 2.87 1.73
C LEU A 27 -4.46 1.46 2.15
N ALA A 28 -5.39 0.57 2.53
CA ALA A 28 -5.10 -0.83 2.82
C ALA A 28 -4.44 -1.55 1.62
N CYS A 29 -4.93 -1.29 0.41
CA CYS A 29 -4.37 -1.86 -0.82
C CYS A 29 -2.94 -1.38 -1.08
N LEU A 30 -2.69 -0.07 -0.95
CA LEU A 30 -1.35 0.51 -1.13
C LEU A 30 -0.37 -0.01 -0.08
N THR A 31 -0.79 -0.06 1.19
CA THR A 31 0.00 -0.61 2.29
C THR A 31 0.35 -2.07 2.04
N CYS A 32 -0.63 -2.91 1.68
CA CYS A 32 -0.37 -4.31 1.38
C CYS A 32 0.65 -4.46 0.24
N ILE A 33 0.47 -3.73 -0.87
CA ILE A 33 1.38 -3.82 -2.02
C ILE A 33 2.80 -3.41 -1.61
N ALA A 34 2.95 -2.37 -0.79
CA ALA A 34 4.24 -1.92 -0.30
C ALA A 34 4.89 -2.96 0.61
N THR A 35 4.14 -3.53 1.56
CA THR A 35 4.61 -4.62 2.43
C THR A 35 5.09 -5.82 1.62
N VAL A 36 4.28 -6.30 0.67
CA VAL A 36 4.63 -7.47 -0.15
C VAL A 36 5.87 -7.20 -1.00
N LYS A 37 5.99 -6.00 -1.60
CA LYS A 37 7.20 -5.60 -2.33
C LYS A 37 8.45 -5.53 -1.44
N GLY A 38 8.32 -5.04 -0.21
CA GLY A 38 9.41 -5.00 0.76
C GLY A 38 9.81 -6.40 1.24
N LEU A 39 8.85 -7.33 1.25
CA LEU A 39 9.04 -8.69 1.73
C LEU A 39 9.60 -9.63 0.66
N GLU A 40 9.28 -9.40 -0.61
CA GLU A 40 9.77 -10.17 -1.76
C GLU A 40 11.28 -10.46 -1.73
N PRO A 41 12.18 -9.48 -1.62
CA PRO A 41 13.62 -9.76 -1.58
C PRO A 41 14.06 -10.55 -0.34
N LYS A 42 13.35 -10.41 0.79
CA LYS A 42 13.66 -11.15 2.03
C LYS A 42 13.22 -12.61 1.92
N VAL A 43 12.00 -12.85 1.43
CA VAL A 43 11.50 -14.22 1.19
C VAL A 43 12.31 -14.94 0.13
N LEU A 44 12.79 -14.24 -0.90
CA LEU A 44 13.68 -14.84 -1.90
C LEU A 44 15.08 -15.14 -1.35
N ALA A 45 15.56 -14.38 -0.36
CA ALA A 45 16.87 -14.59 0.26
C ALA A 45 16.85 -15.65 1.39
N GLU A 46 15.80 -15.67 2.20
CA GLU A 46 15.70 -16.43 3.44
C GLU A 46 14.64 -17.56 3.38
N GLY A 47 13.74 -17.52 2.40
CA GLY A 47 12.73 -18.57 2.20
C GLY A 47 11.66 -18.59 3.30
N ASP A 48 11.38 -19.77 3.87
CA ASP A 48 10.46 -19.97 5.01
C ASP A 48 10.99 -19.38 6.33
N SER A 49 12.26 -19.00 6.42
CA SER A 49 12.80 -18.48 7.68
C SER A 49 12.49 -17.00 7.90
N VAL A 50 11.76 -16.35 7.00
CA VAL A 50 11.26 -14.99 7.21
C VAL A 50 10.29 -15.02 8.38
N ALA A 51 10.70 -14.39 9.48
CA ALA A 51 9.90 -14.40 10.68
C ALA A 51 8.72 -13.42 10.59
N GLU A 52 7.61 -13.77 11.22
CA GLU A 52 6.36 -12.97 11.16
C GLU A 52 6.53 -11.54 11.66
N HIS A 53 7.40 -11.37 12.66
CA HIS A 53 7.75 -10.06 13.18
C HIS A 53 8.46 -9.17 12.14
N GLU A 54 9.17 -9.76 11.17
CA GLU A 54 9.78 -9.00 10.08
C GLU A 54 8.73 -8.49 9.09
N VAL A 55 7.69 -9.29 8.84
CA VAL A 55 6.57 -8.89 7.97
C VAL A 55 5.83 -7.71 8.59
N LYS A 56 5.56 -7.78 9.90
CA LYS A 56 4.95 -6.68 10.66
C LYS A 56 5.86 -5.45 10.69
N ALA A 57 7.15 -5.62 10.95
CA ALA A 57 8.11 -4.51 10.97
C ALA A 57 8.23 -3.83 9.60
N LEU A 58 8.26 -4.59 8.51
CA LEU A 58 8.24 -4.06 7.16
C LEU A 58 6.94 -3.33 6.86
N CYS A 59 5.80 -3.88 7.26
CA CYS A 59 4.51 -3.24 7.05
C CYS A 59 4.45 -1.86 7.73
N LEU A 60 4.89 -1.78 8.99
CA LEU A 60 4.96 -0.53 9.75
C LEU A 60 5.95 0.48 9.13
N LYS A 61 7.08 -0.04 8.60
CA LYS A 61 8.09 0.78 7.93
C LYS A 61 7.59 1.37 6.61
N GLU A 62 6.91 0.56 5.80
CA GLU A 62 6.41 0.97 4.49
C GLU A 62 5.15 1.85 4.59
N ALA A 63 4.41 1.71 5.69
CA ALA A 63 3.20 2.50 5.92
C ALA A 63 3.15 3.03 7.37
N PRO A 64 3.92 4.09 7.68
CA PRO A 64 3.98 4.71 9.00
C PRO A 64 2.77 5.62 9.25
N THR A 65 1.56 5.08 9.11
CA THR A 65 0.31 5.81 9.35
C THR A 65 -0.56 5.02 10.33
N PRO A 66 -1.32 5.67 11.22
CA PRO A 66 -2.16 4.96 12.20
C PRO A 66 -3.15 3.96 11.57
N ALA A 67 -3.65 4.28 10.38
CA ALA A 67 -4.56 3.42 9.64
C ALA A 67 -3.87 2.17 9.07
N ALA A 68 -2.60 2.32 8.69
CA ALA A 68 -1.77 1.22 8.25
C ALA A 68 -1.22 0.41 9.41
N GLU A 69 -0.85 1.03 10.54
CA GLU A 69 -0.46 0.33 11.76
C GLU A 69 -1.54 -0.67 12.18
N GLN A 70 -2.81 -0.23 12.23
CA GLN A 70 -3.93 -1.13 12.50
C GLN A 70 -4.02 -2.25 11.44
N SER A 71 -3.86 -1.93 10.15
CA SER A 71 -3.87 -2.95 9.09
C SER A 71 -2.68 -3.93 9.18
N CYS A 72 -1.54 -3.47 9.71
CA CYS A 72 -0.33 -4.25 9.92
C CYS A 72 -0.44 -5.16 11.14
N GLU A 73 -1.10 -4.68 12.20
CA GLU A 73 -1.46 -5.47 13.39
C GLU A 73 -2.53 -6.52 13.07
N GLU A 74 -3.44 -6.19 12.16
CA GLU A 74 -4.46 -7.11 11.65
C GLU A 74 -3.88 -8.26 10.82
N TYR A 75 -2.63 -8.19 10.34
CA TYR A 75 -1.99 -9.34 9.70
C TYR A 75 -1.79 -10.45 10.72
N GLY A 76 -2.64 -11.46 10.61
CA GLY A 76 -2.52 -12.70 11.37
C GLY A 76 -1.42 -13.60 10.81
N ASP A 77 -1.00 -14.54 11.63
CA ASP A 77 0.03 -15.54 11.31
C ASP A 77 -0.30 -16.32 10.01
N GLU A 78 -1.58 -16.61 9.80
CA GLU A 78 -2.09 -17.27 8.60
C GLU A 78 -1.97 -16.40 7.35
N GLU A 79 -2.30 -15.10 7.44
CA GLU A 79 -2.16 -14.17 6.30
C GLU A 79 -0.69 -13.95 5.94
N ILE A 80 0.18 -13.88 6.95
CA ILE A 80 1.63 -13.77 6.75
C ILE A 80 2.18 -15.01 6.05
N GLY A 81 1.78 -16.21 6.48
CA GLY A 81 2.13 -17.46 5.81
C GLY A 81 1.68 -17.47 4.34
N VAL A 82 0.45 -17.04 4.07
CA VAL A 82 -0.09 -16.92 2.69
C VAL A 82 0.72 -15.92 1.86
N ILE A 83 1.10 -14.77 2.42
CA ILE A 83 1.94 -13.79 1.74
C ILE A 83 3.29 -14.42 1.34
N ILE A 84 3.98 -15.07 2.28
CA ILE A 84 5.29 -15.70 2.04
C ILE A 84 5.17 -16.79 0.96
N ASP A 85 4.16 -17.64 1.04
CA ASP A 85 3.90 -18.70 0.07
C ASP A 85 3.63 -18.17 -1.33
N LEU A 86 2.83 -17.10 -1.44
CA LEU A 86 2.50 -16.50 -2.72
C LEU A 86 3.70 -15.78 -3.33
N ILE A 87 4.53 -15.14 -2.52
CA ILE A 87 5.80 -14.54 -2.98
C ILE A 87 6.72 -15.62 -3.57
N LYS A 88 6.87 -16.78 -2.92
CA LYS A 88 7.68 -17.89 -3.45
C LYS A 88 7.16 -18.45 -4.77
N LYS A 89 5.85 -18.36 -4.98
CA LYS A 89 5.18 -18.76 -6.22
C LYS A 89 5.28 -17.69 -7.32
N ASP A 90 6.09 -16.64 -7.10
CA ASP A 90 6.29 -15.52 -8.03
C ASP A 90 4.97 -14.79 -8.34
N VAL A 91 4.03 -14.78 -7.37
CA VAL A 91 2.74 -14.13 -7.54
C VAL A 91 2.93 -12.62 -7.37
N PRO A 92 2.46 -11.79 -8.33
CA PRO A 92 2.69 -10.36 -8.28
C PRO A 92 2.00 -9.70 -7.06
N PRO A 93 2.62 -8.69 -6.43
CA PRO A 93 2.14 -8.10 -5.17
C PRO A 93 0.67 -7.64 -5.18
N LYS A 94 0.20 -7.11 -6.30
CA LYS A 94 -1.20 -6.70 -6.46
C LYS A 94 -2.17 -7.87 -6.35
N THR A 95 -1.82 -9.01 -6.94
CA THR A 95 -2.65 -10.23 -6.91
C THR A 95 -2.66 -10.84 -5.52
N ILE A 96 -1.54 -10.80 -4.80
CA ILE A 96 -1.46 -11.23 -3.38
C ILE A 96 -2.43 -10.40 -2.54
N CYS A 97 -2.38 -9.08 -2.67
CA CYS A 97 -3.24 -8.19 -1.91
C CYS A 97 -4.74 -8.29 -2.26
N GLN A 98 -5.06 -8.68 -3.51
CA GLN A 98 -6.42 -9.03 -3.92
C GLN A 98 -6.91 -10.32 -3.28
N GLN A 99 -6.04 -11.34 -3.16
CA GLN A 99 -6.40 -12.59 -2.48
C GLN A 99 -6.63 -12.38 -0.98
N LEU A 100 -5.89 -11.47 -0.36
CA LEU A 100 -6.06 -11.06 1.04
C LEU A 100 -7.23 -10.09 1.27
N LYS A 101 -7.98 -9.74 0.21
CA LYS A 101 -9.09 -8.77 0.25
C LYS A 101 -8.71 -7.41 0.84
N LYS A 102 -7.43 -7.05 0.77
CA LYS A 102 -6.91 -5.71 1.11
C LYS A 102 -6.98 -4.78 -0.11
N CYS A 103 -6.91 -5.38 -1.30
CA CYS A 103 -7.37 -4.89 -2.59
C CYS A 103 -8.49 -5.83 -3.11
#